data_AF-A0AAF0PV23-F1
#
_entry.id   AF-A0AAF0PV23-F1
#
_cell.length_a   1.000
_cell.length_b   1.000
_cell.length_c   1.000
_cell.angle_alpha   90.00
_cell.angle_beta   90.00
_cell.angle_gamma   90.00
#
_symmetry.space_group_name_H-M   'P 1'
#
loop_
_entity.id
_entity.type
_entity.pdbx_description
1 polymer ?
#
loop_
_entity_poly.entity_id
_entity_poly.type
_entity_poly.pdbx_seq_one_letter_code
_entity_poly.pdbx_strand_id
1 'polypeptide(L)' 'TAIAQNGNHHKQPNVLITGTSGTRKTTTTASLAMVTEVRHIIVGDFANEENLTNGWDDTFDCYYINEDVESLYRFLD' A
#
# COMPACT_ATOMS: atom_id res chain seq x y z
N THR A 1 1.31 -42.24 12.74
CA THR A 1 0.41 -41.09 12.92
C THR A 1 0.78 -40.05 11.89
N ALA A 2 0.03 -39.99 10.79
CA ALA A 2 0.30 -39.01 9.73
C ALA A 2 -0.22 -37.64 10.21
N ILE A 3 0.69 -36.68 10.39
CA ILE A 3 0.33 -35.27 10.55
C ILE A 3 0.00 -34.78 9.14
N ALA A 4 -1.29 -34.65 8.84
CA ALA A 4 -1.71 -33.94 7.64
C ALA A 4 -1.18 -32.52 7.73
N GLN A 5 -0.17 -32.18 6.92
CA GLN A 5 0.17 -30.79 6.67
C GLN A 5 -1.00 -30.19 5.91
N ASN A 6 -1.88 -29.51 6.64
CA ASN A 6 -2.94 -28.73 6.05
C ASN A 6 -2.25 -27.51 5.41
N GLY A 7 -1.84 -27.67 4.15
CA GLY A 7 -1.28 -26.61 3.32
C GLY A 7 -2.37 -25.56 3.10
N ASN A 8 -2.52 -24.65 4.05
CA ASN A 8 -3.31 -23.46 3.86
C ASN A 8 -2.57 -22.59 2.85
N HIS A 9 -2.88 -22.78 1.57
CA HIS A 9 -2.53 -21.85 0.48
C HIS A 9 -3.36 -20.55 0.61
N HIS A 10 -3.57 -20.05 1.82
CA HIS A 10 -4.22 -18.77 2.03
C HIS A 10 -3.21 -17.69 1.64
N LYS A 11 -3.30 -17.25 0.38
CA LYS A 11 -2.61 -16.04 -0.10
C LYS A 11 -2.99 -14.92 0.87
N GLN A 12 -2.00 -14.21 1.41
CA GLN A 12 -2.29 -13.06 2.28
C GLN A 12 -3.21 -12.08 1.54
N PRO A 13 -4.22 -11.50 2.21
CA PRO A 13 -5.16 -10.60 1.55
C PRO A 13 -4.52 -9.25 1.27
N ASN A 14 -4.93 -8.62 0.18
CA ASN A 14 -4.66 -7.21 -0.10
C ASN A 14 -5.76 -6.35 0.53
N VAL A 15 -5.38 -5.40 1.38
CA VAL A 15 -6.32 -4.53 2.10
C VAL A 15 -6.07 -3.08 1.73
N LEU A 16 -7.07 -2.42 1.15
CA LEU A 16 -7.05 -0.98 0.88
C LEU A 16 -7.68 -0.22 2.06
N ILE A 17 -6.92 0.69 2.66
CA ILE A 17 -7.40 1.56 3.74
C ILE A 17 -7.44 2.98 3.21
N THR A 18 -8.66 3.53 3.06
CA THR A 18 -8.91 4.86 2.50
C THR A 18 -9.85 5.67 3.38
N GLY A 19 -9.96 6.98 3.09
CA GLY A 19 -10.77 7.95 3.81
C GLY A 19 -10.14 9.35 3.79
N THR A 20 -10.87 10.35 4.25
CA THR A 20 -10.43 11.77 4.23
C THR A 20 -9.07 11.98 4.92
N SER A 21 -8.25 12.90 4.42
CA SER A 21 -6.99 13.28 5.08
C SER A 21 -7.20 13.62 6.57
N GLY A 22 -6.25 13.30 7.43
CA GLY A 22 -6.33 13.55 8.88
C GLY A 22 -7.07 12.50 9.72
N THR A 23 -7.75 11.52 9.13
CA THR A 23 -8.48 10.46 9.88
C THR A 23 -7.60 9.36 10.49
N ARG A 24 -6.29 9.61 10.65
CA ARG A 24 -5.31 8.71 11.31
C ARG A 24 -5.13 7.33 10.67
N LYS A 25 -5.47 7.15 9.39
CA LYS A 25 -5.29 5.90 8.64
C LYS A 25 -3.87 5.34 8.76
N THR A 26 -2.86 6.13 8.42
CA THR A 26 -1.45 5.71 8.45
C THR A 26 -1.01 5.17 9.81
N THR A 27 -1.43 5.84 10.89
CA THR A 27 -1.10 5.42 12.27
C THR A 27 -1.76 4.08 12.62
N THR A 28 -3.04 3.93 12.29
CA THR A 28 -3.79 2.70 12.56
C THR A 28 -3.25 1.53 11.73
N THR A 29 -3.00 1.75 10.43
CA THR A 29 -2.49 0.70 9.54
C THR A 29 -1.07 0.28 9.91
N ALA A 30 -0.20 1.18 10.34
CA ALA A 30 1.14 0.83 10.82
C ALA A 30 1.07 -0.13 12.03
N SER A 31 0.15 0.12 12.95
CA SER A 31 -0.07 -0.77 14.10
C SER A 31 -0.64 -2.13 13.67
N LEU A 32 -1.56 -2.14 12.70
CA LEU A 32 -2.14 -3.36 12.14
C LEU A 32 -1.07 -4.21 11.46
N ALA A 33 -0.23 -3.62 10.62
CA ALA A 33 0.82 -4.34 9.90
C ALA A 33 1.85 -4.97 10.84
N MET A 34 2.14 -4.32 11.97
CA MET A 34 3.02 -4.87 13.01
C MET A 34 2.49 -6.18 13.61
N VAL A 35 1.16 -6.39 13.60
CA VAL A 35 0.53 -7.57 14.21
C VAL A 35 0.01 -8.59 13.19
N THR A 36 -0.08 -8.24 11.90
CA THR A 36 -0.62 -9.13 10.86
C THR A 36 0.40 -9.67 9.87
N GLU A 37 1.70 -9.37 10.04
CA GLU A 37 2.79 -9.80 9.12
C GLU A 37 2.50 -9.46 7.63
N VAL A 38 1.71 -8.42 7.39
CA VAL A 38 1.41 -7.92 6.04
C VAL A 38 2.33 -6.74 5.72
N ARG A 39 2.64 -6.58 4.43
CA ARG A 39 3.41 -5.44 3.94
C ARG A 39 2.57 -4.16 4.02
N HIS A 40 3.02 -3.19 4.82
CA HIS A 40 2.41 -1.86 4.85
C HIS A 40 3.00 -0.98 3.76
N ILE A 41 2.15 -0.40 2.91
CA ILE A 41 2.54 0.53 1.86
C ILE A 41 1.71 1.80 2.02
N ILE A 42 2.39 2.94 2.06
CA ILE A 42 1.76 4.27 1.99
C ILE A 42 1.94 4.76 0.56
N VAL A 43 0.85 4.84 -0.19
CA VAL A 43 0.89 5.11 -1.64
C VAL A 43 1.57 6.43 -1.98
N GLY A 44 1.34 7.49 -1.19
CA GLY A 44 1.97 8.81 -1.41
C GLY A 44 3.49 8.78 -1.22
N ASP A 45 3.97 8.11 -0.17
CA ASP A 45 5.40 7.97 0.10
C ASP A 45 6.05 7.12 -1.01
N PHE A 46 5.40 6.02 -1.38
CA PHE A 46 5.85 5.16 -2.48
C PHE A 46 5.95 5.92 -3.82
N ALA A 47 4.95 6.72 -4.16
CA ALA A 47 4.96 7.52 -5.39
C ALA A 47 6.12 8.53 -5.40
N ASN A 48 6.44 9.12 -4.25
CA ASN A 48 7.60 10.03 -4.13
C ASN A 48 8.93 9.28 -4.26
N GLU A 49 9.11 8.15 -3.59
CA GLU A 49 10.32 7.34 -3.62
C GLU A 49 10.65 6.84 -5.04
N GLU A 50 9.63 6.41 -5.78
CA GLU A 50 9.76 5.88 -7.13
C GLU A 50 9.64 6.95 -8.23
N ASN A 51 9.55 8.23 -7.87
CA ASN A 51 9.36 9.37 -8.79
C ASN A 51 8.17 9.20 -9.75
N LEU A 52 7.06 8.65 -9.25
CA LEU A 52 5.82 8.40 -10.00
C LEU A 52 4.91 9.64 -9.98
N THR A 53 5.47 10.79 -10.32
CA THR A 53 4.75 12.06 -10.37
C THR A 53 4.71 12.59 -11.79
N ASN A 54 3.56 13.11 -12.24
CA ASN A 54 3.39 13.66 -13.59
C ASN A 54 2.82 15.07 -13.56
N GLY A 55 3.70 16.05 -13.35
CA GLY A 55 3.34 17.46 -13.28
C GLY A 55 2.96 17.94 -11.89
N TRP A 56 2.83 19.25 -11.77
CA TRP A 56 2.60 19.97 -10.52
C TRP A 56 1.24 20.66 -10.55
N ASP A 57 0.53 20.64 -9.42
CA ASP A 57 -0.74 21.32 -9.18
C ASP A 57 -0.49 22.60 -8.37
N ASP A 58 -0.53 23.76 -9.03
CA ASP A 58 -0.36 25.06 -8.38
C ASP A 58 -1.52 25.43 -7.44
N THR A 59 -2.70 24.80 -7.58
CA THR A 59 -3.87 25.12 -6.75
C THR A 59 -3.75 24.49 -5.36
N PHE A 60 -3.24 23.25 -5.32
CA PHE A 60 -3.12 22.47 -4.09
C PHE A 60 -1.68 22.28 -3.61
N ASP A 61 -0.71 22.87 -4.31
CA ASP A 61 0.73 22.88 -3.96
C ASP A 61 1.28 21.44 -3.84
N CYS A 62 0.95 20.59 -4.81
CA CYS A 62 1.31 19.17 -4.78
C CYS A 62 1.58 18.59 -6.16
N TYR A 63 2.27 17.44 -6.22
CA TYR A 63 2.47 16.71 -7.46
C TYR A 63 1.28 15.81 -7.77
N TYR A 64 0.91 15.73 -9.06
CA TYR A 64 -0.02 14.70 -9.52
C TYR A 64 0.70 13.34 -9.49
N ILE A 65 0.09 12.36 -8.84
CA ILE A 65 0.58 10.98 -8.89
C ILE A 65 0.26 10.42 -10.28
N ASN A 66 1.25 9.81 -10.90
CA ASN A 66 1.07 9.04 -12.12
C ASN A 66 0.52 7.66 -11.75
N GLU A 67 -0.76 7.39 -12.04
CA GLU A 67 -1.44 6.15 -11.70
C GLU A 67 -1.33 5.08 -12.79
N ASP A 68 -0.92 5.46 -14.01
CA ASP A 68 -0.89 4.59 -15.20
C ASP A 68 0.42 3.80 -15.36
N VAL A 69 1.34 3.89 -14.39
CA VAL A 69 2.68 3.33 -14.47
C VAL A 69 2.71 1.85 -14.13
N GLU A 70 3.26 1.03 -15.02
CA GLU A 70 3.42 -0.42 -14.81
C GLU A 70 4.18 -0.79 -13.53
N SER A 71 4.99 0.13 -13.01
CA SER A 71 5.75 -0.01 -11.76
C SER A 71 4.88 -0.46 -10.57
N LEU A 72 3.59 -0.09 -10.55
CA LEU A 72 2.64 -0.53 -9.52
C LEU A 72 2.42 -2.04 -9.51
N TYR A 73 2.44 -2.70 -10.67
CA TYR A 73 2.22 -4.15 -10.77
C TYR A 73 3.38 -4.96 -10.16
N ARG A 74 4.61 -4.43 -10.22
CA ARG A 74 5.78 -5.10 -9.64
C ARG A 74 5.75 -5.19 -8.11
N PHE A 75 4.88 -4.42 -7.46
CA PHE A 75 4.73 -4.41 -6.00
C PHE A 75 3.67 -5.35 -5.46
N LEU A 76 2.83 -5.94 -6.33
CA LEU A 76 1.72 -6.83 -5.96
C LEU A 76 2.08 -8.33 -5.99
N ASP A 77 3.30 -8.66 -6.41
CA ASP A 77 3.90 -10.01 -6.36
C ASP A 77 4.89 -10.14 -5.21
#